data_AF-A0A7S2QJW9-F1
#
_entry.id   AF-A0A7S2QJW9-F1
#
_cell.length_a   1.000
_cell.length_b   1.000
_cell.length_c   1.000
_cell.angle_alpha   90.00
_cell.angle_beta   90.00
_cell.angle_gamma   90.00
#
_symmetry.space_group_name_H-M   'P 1'
#
loop_
_entity.id
_entity.type
_entity.pdbx_description
1 polymer ?
#
loop_
_entity_poly.entity_id
_entity_poly.type
_entity_poly.pdbx_seq_one_letter_code
_entity_poly.pdbx_strand_id
1 'polypeptide(L)'
;PGADVGSAISMVTGELSQAFGFASADKIVLGTLGNDDSPLNYELNITNDSDANPWLSYVAERFVSHGAMPESRLRDYKYGGFFESSVGGLRVISINTIIYSVRHRPAEPVLEDPFGQFAW
;
A
#
# COMPACT_ATOMS: atom_id res chain seq x y z
N PRO A 1 -2.12 20.10 -11.41
CA PRO A 1 -0.91 19.24 -11.35
C PRO A 1 -0.95 18.42 -10.06
N GLY A 2 -1.29 17.12 -10.16
CA GLY A 2 -1.22 16.23 -9.00
C GLY A 2 0.23 16.14 -8.51
N ALA A 3 0.44 16.11 -7.20
CA ALA A 3 1.76 15.92 -6.63
C ALA A 3 2.40 14.63 -7.18
N ASP A 4 3.70 14.64 -7.47
CA ASP A 4 4.42 13.44 -7.86
C ASP A 4 4.55 12.52 -6.65
N VAL A 5 3.81 11.41 -6.67
CA VAL A 5 3.79 10.39 -5.61
C VAL A 5 5.20 9.89 -5.30
N GLY A 6 6.07 9.75 -6.31
CA GLY A 6 7.45 9.32 -6.09
C GLY A 6 8.25 10.34 -5.30
N SER A 7 8.07 11.63 -5.59
CA SER A 7 8.71 12.72 -4.86
C SER A 7 8.27 12.77 -3.39
N ALA A 8 6.97 12.63 -3.11
CA ALA A 8 6.44 12.62 -1.75
C ALA A 8 7.00 11.43 -0.94
N ILE A 9 6.98 10.23 -1.52
CA ILE A 9 7.54 9.02 -0.89
C ILE A 9 9.03 9.22 -0.62
N SER A 10 9.78 9.70 -1.61
CA SER A 10 11.23 9.93 -1.47
C SER A 10 11.56 10.91 -0.36
N MET A 11 10.80 12.00 -0.24
CA MET A 11 11.00 12.99 0.82
C MET A 11 10.76 12.37 2.19
N VAL A 12 9.62 11.71 2.39
CA VAL A 12 9.28 11.12 3.71
C VAL A 12 10.28 10.03 4.09
N THR A 13 10.64 9.14 3.15
CA THR A 13 11.66 8.10 3.41
C THR A 13 13.00 8.73 3.79
N GLY A 14 13.43 9.77 3.06
CA GLY A 14 14.68 10.48 3.34
C GLY A 14 14.70 11.10 4.73
N GLU A 15 13.64 11.82 5.11
CA GLU A 15 13.50 12.45 6.43
C GLU A 15 13.49 11.40 7.55
N LEU A 16 12.80 10.28 7.37
CA LEU A 16 12.80 9.18 8.35
C LEU A 16 14.17 8.54 8.49
N SER A 17 14.87 8.27 7.39
CA SER A 17 16.23 7.73 7.41
C SER A 17 17.22 8.70 8.06
N GLN A 18 17.03 10.01 7.90
CA GLN A 18 17.86 11.02 8.55
C GLN A 18 17.57 11.13 10.05
N ALA A 19 16.29 11.15 10.45
CA ALA A 19 15.87 11.25 11.84
C ALA A 19 16.19 9.97 12.63
N PHE A 20 16.10 8.81 11.98
CA PHE A 20 16.32 7.50 12.57
C PHE A 20 17.42 6.79 11.78
N GLY A 21 18.68 6.90 12.23
CA GLY A 21 19.83 6.26 11.56
C GLY A 21 19.79 4.72 11.46
N PHE A 22 18.76 4.07 12.00
CA PHE A 22 18.48 2.65 11.82
C PHE A 22 17.37 2.35 10.79
N ALA A 23 16.72 3.37 10.22
CA ALA A 23 15.61 3.21 9.30
C ALA A 23 16.11 2.86 7.90
N SER A 24 16.08 1.56 7.61
CA SER A 24 16.18 0.97 6.27
C SER A 24 14.80 0.56 5.77
N ALA A 25 14.66 0.26 4.47
CA ALA A 25 13.40 -0.18 3.87
C ALA A 25 12.69 -1.30 4.66
N ASP A 26 13.44 -2.28 5.17
CA ASP A 26 12.90 -3.40 5.96
C ASP A 26 12.34 -2.98 7.32
N LYS A 27 12.87 -1.88 7.87
CA LYS A 27 12.57 -1.34 9.21
C LYS A 27 11.62 -0.16 9.17
N ILE A 28 11.33 0.36 7.98
CA ILE A 28 10.31 1.36 7.74
C ILE A 28 8.99 0.63 7.45
N VAL A 29 7.91 1.09 8.07
CA VAL A 29 6.55 0.64 7.78
C VAL A 29 5.77 1.83 7.24
N LEU A 30 5.95 2.07 5.95
CA LEU A 30 5.15 3.01 5.15
C LEU A 30 4.42 2.21 4.08
N GLY A 31 3.19 2.60 3.78
CA GLY A 31 2.43 1.96 2.70
C GLY A 31 0.94 1.75 3.00
N THR A 32 0.43 2.13 4.17
CA THR A 32 -1.03 2.25 4.34
C THR A 32 -1.56 3.34 3.43
N LEU A 33 -2.63 3.03 2.70
CA LEU A 33 -3.30 3.98 1.81
C LEU A 33 -4.57 4.51 2.44
N GLY A 34 -4.73 5.83 2.40
CA GLY A 34 -5.98 6.54 2.65
C GLY A 34 -6.78 6.70 1.37
N ASN A 35 -8.05 7.09 1.51
CA ASN A 35 -8.96 7.24 0.37
C ASN A 35 -8.49 8.31 -0.63
N ASP A 36 -7.83 9.37 -0.15
CA ASP A 36 -7.37 10.50 -0.96
C ASP A 36 -6.04 10.20 -1.68
N ASP A 37 -5.38 9.09 -1.34
CA ASP A 37 -4.22 8.60 -2.09
C ASP A 37 -4.68 7.97 -3.43
N SER A 38 -5.91 7.44 -3.50
CA SER A 38 -6.50 6.94 -4.75
C SER A 38 -6.90 8.10 -5.67
N PRO A 39 -6.54 8.06 -6.97
CA PRO A 39 -6.92 9.08 -7.94
C PRO A 39 -8.44 9.22 -8.14
N LEU A 40 -9.22 8.24 -7.65
CA LEU A 40 -10.66 8.18 -7.80
C LEU A 40 -11.41 8.22 -6.46
N ASN A 41 -10.76 8.67 -5.37
CA ASN A 41 -11.35 8.92 -4.04
C ASN A 41 -12.35 7.85 -3.55
N TYR A 42 -11.86 6.89 -2.77
CA TYR A 42 -12.58 5.66 -2.38
C TYR A 42 -12.81 4.65 -3.49
N GLU A 43 -12.63 4.96 -4.78
CA GLU A 43 -12.73 3.95 -5.83
C GLU A 43 -11.38 3.23 -6.01
N LEU A 44 -11.41 1.90 -5.88
CA LEU A 44 -10.30 0.99 -6.17
C LEU A 44 -10.85 -0.23 -6.91
N ASN A 45 -10.35 -0.53 -8.10
CA ASN A 45 -10.82 -1.71 -8.84
C ASN A 45 -10.46 -2.99 -8.08
N ILE A 46 -11.45 -3.79 -7.70
CA ILE A 46 -11.18 -5.11 -7.12
C ILE A 46 -10.82 -6.07 -8.25
N THR A 47 -9.64 -6.67 -8.19
CA THR A 47 -9.10 -7.55 -9.25
C THR A 47 -8.81 -8.94 -8.69
N ASN A 48 -9.79 -9.58 -8.05
CA ASN A 48 -9.62 -10.90 -7.44
C ASN A 48 -9.19 -11.98 -8.45
N ASP A 49 -9.53 -11.82 -9.73
CA ASP A 49 -9.17 -12.72 -10.83
C ASP A 49 -7.80 -12.39 -11.46
N SER A 50 -7.02 -11.50 -10.85
CA SER A 50 -5.71 -11.08 -11.34
C SER A 50 -4.67 -11.08 -10.21
N ASP A 51 -3.42 -11.37 -10.55
CA ASP A 51 -2.31 -11.36 -9.59
C ASP A 51 -1.95 -9.96 -9.08
N ALA A 52 -2.45 -8.89 -9.72
CA ALA A 52 -2.13 -7.53 -9.36
C ALA A 52 -3.23 -6.53 -9.74
N ASN A 53 -3.41 -5.51 -8.90
CA ASN A 53 -4.17 -4.32 -9.24
C ASN A 53 -3.25 -3.28 -9.92
N PRO A 54 -3.64 -2.66 -11.05
CA PRO A 54 -2.78 -1.72 -11.78
C PRO A 54 -2.33 -0.50 -10.98
N TRP A 55 -3.25 0.11 -10.21
CA TRP A 55 -2.92 1.30 -9.42
C TRP A 55 -2.07 0.95 -8.21
N LEU A 56 -2.41 -0.12 -7.48
CA LEU A 56 -1.57 -0.62 -6.40
C LEU A 56 -0.18 -1.01 -6.89
N SER A 57 -0.07 -1.53 -8.12
CA SER A 57 1.22 -1.81 -8.74
C SER A 57 2.07 -0.58 -8.99
N TYR A 58 1.44 0.46 -9.53
CA TYR A 58 2.08 1.75 -9.72
C TYR A 58 2.60 2.34 -8.41
N VAL A 59 1.84 2.20 -7.32
CA VAL A 59 2.21 2.69 -5.98
C VAL A 59 3.32 1.82 -5.37
N ALA A 60 3.18 0.50 -5.42
CA ALA A 60 4.15 -0.46 -4.90
C ALA A 60 5.54 -0.27 -5.50
N GLU A 61 5.60 -0.07 -6.82
CA GLU A 61 6.85 0.16 -7.55
C GLU A 61 7.55 1.44 -7.08
N ARG A 62 6.81 2.49 -6.73
CA ARG A 62 7.39 3.73 -6.16
C ARG A 62 7.88 3.54 -4.75
N PHE A 63 7.13 2.83 -3.90
CA PHE A 63 7.60 2.53 -2.55
C PHE A 63 8.93 1.75 -2.59
N VAL A 64 9.05 0.78 -3.49
CA VAL A 64 10.30 0.03 -3.67
C VAL A 64 11.40 0.90 -4.26
N SER A 65 11.14 1.61 -5.37
CA SER A 65 12.17 2.42 -6.06
C SER A 65 12.72 3.57 -5.20
N HIS A 66 11.94 4.02 -4.22
CA HIS A 66 12.32 5.08 -3.28
C HIS A 66 12.69 4.56 -1.88
N GLY A 67 12.94 3.25 -1.73
CA GLY A 67 13.47 2.65 -0.50
C GLY A 67 12.53 2.70 0.70
N ALA A 68 11.23 2.96 0.49
CA ALA A 68 10.22 2.96 1.54
C ALA A 68 9.69 1.55 1.87
N MET A 69 9.88 0.60 0.95
CA MET A 69 9.41 -0.78 1.09
C MET A 69 10.42 -1.75 0.44
N PRO A 70 10.69 -2.92 1.02
CA PRO A 70 11.53 -3.93 0.40
C PRO A 70 10.82 -4.65 -0.75
N GLU A 71 11.60 -5.14 -1.72
CA GLU A 71 11.09 -5.90 -2.88
C GLU A 71 10.29 -7.14 -2.49
N SER A 72 10.61 -7.77 -1.36
CA SER A 72 9.90 -8.96 -0.87
C SER A 72 8.41 -8.72 -0.59
N ARG A 73 8.01 -7.47 -0.30
CA ARG A 73 6.61 -7.07 -0.08
C ARG A 73 5.88 -6.65 -1.35
N LEU A 74 6.61 -6.51 -2.47
CA LEU A 74 6.07 -5.95 -3.70
C LEU A 74 4.87 -6.74 -4.22
N ARG A 75 4.95 -8.08 -4.21
CA ARG A 75 3.87 -8.94 -4.71
C ARG A 75 2.57 -8.74 -3.93
N ASP A 76 2.64 -8.83 -2.61
CA ASP A 76 1.45 -8.77 -1.76
C ASP A 76 0.83 -7.35 -1.81
N TYR A 77 1.67 -6.31 -1.85
CA TYR A 77 1.22 -4.93 -2.05
C TYR A 77 0.56 -4.74 -3.43
N LYS A 78 1.16 -5.26 -4.51
CA LYS A 78 0.62 -5.19 -5.88
C LYS A 78 -0.78 -5.79 -5.96
N TYR A 79 -1.03 -6.85 -5.22
CA TYR A 79 -2.32 -7.53 -5.21
C TYR A 79 -3.39 -6.70 -4.50
N GLY A 80 -3.20 -6.38 -3.20
CA GLY A 80 -4.28 -5.81 -2.38
C GLY A 80 -3.94 -4.53 -1.61
N GLY A 81 -2.69 -4.04 -1.67
CA GLY A 81 -2.28 -2.83 -0.95
C GLY A 81 -2.17 -3.03 0.57
N PHE A 82 -2.09 -4.28 1.02
CA PHE A 82 -1.86 -4.68 2.40
C PHE A 82 -0.61 -5.56 2.48
N PHE A 83 0.05 -5.58 3.64
CA PHE A 83 1.26 -6.35 3.87
C PHE A 83 1.56 -6.49 5.36
N GLU A 84 2.43 -7.44 5.69
CA GLU A 84 3.01 -7.55 7.03
C GLU A 84 4.48 -7.10 7.07
N SER A 85 4.90 -6.61 8.24
CA SER A 85 6.28 -6.26 8.53
C SER A 85 6.66 -6.72 9.93
N SER A 86 7.95 -7.00 10.14
CA SER A 86 8.51 -7.30 11.46
C SER A 86 9.63 -6.31 11.77
N VAL A 87 9.46 -5.50 12.81
CA VAL A 87 10.44 -4.50 13.24
C VAL A 87 10.79 -4.74 14.70
N GLY A 88 12.03 -5.17 14.96
CA GLY A 88 12.51 -5.40 16.33
C GLY A 88 11.70 -6.44 17.13
N GLY A 89 11.11 -7.43 16.45
CA GLY A 89 10.24 -8.43 17.09
C GLY A 89 8.77 -8.02 17.19
N LEU A 90 8.41 -6.78 16.82
CA LEU A 90 7.01 -6.35 16.68
C LEU A 90 6.52 -6.68 15.27
N ARG A 91 5.42 -7.44 15.17
CA ARG A 91 4.71 -7.63 13.90
C ARG A 91 3.74 -6.48 13.69
N VAL A 92 3.81 -5.85 12.53
CA VAL A 92 2.93 -4.76 12.10
C VAL A 92 2.17 -5.22 10.87
N ILE A 93 0.85 -5.09 10.91
CA ILE A 93 -0.06 -5.42 9.82
C ILE A 93 -0.55 -4.11 9.22
N SER A 94 -0.19 -3.84 7.96
CA SER A 94 -0.70 -2.72 7.20
C SER A 94 -1.90 -3.19 6.38
N ILE A 95 -3.09 -2.71 6.72
CA ILE A 95 -4.34 -3.09 6.07
C ILE A 95 -4.80 -2.03 5.07
N ASN A 96 -5.38 -2.44 3.94
CA ASN A 96 -6.05 -1.53 3.02
C ASN A 96 -7.53 -1.41 3.43
N THR A 97 -7.91 -0.25 3.95
CA THR A 97 -9.28 0.00 4.42
C THR A 97 -10.15 0.71 3.39
N ILE A 98 -9.58 1.14 2.27
CA ILE A 98 -10.30 1.85 1.20
C ILE A 98 -11.43 0.96 0.68
N ILE A 99 -11.13 -0.31 0.41
CA ILE A 99 -12.05 -1.32 -0.14
C ILE A 99 -13.22 -1.67 0.80
N TYR A 100 -13.10 -1.37 2.09
CA TYR A 100 -14.16 -1.63 3.09
C TYR A 100 -14.95 -0.39 3.47
N SER A 101 -14.61 0.78 2.91
CA SER A 101 -15.33 2.01 3.17
C SER A 101 -16.76 1.92 2.62
N VAL A 102 -17.76 2.44 3.36
CA VAL A 102 -19.13 2.61 2.87
C VAL A 102 -19.24 3.55 1.65
N ARG A 103 -18.17 4.30 1.37
CA ARG A 103 -18.02 5.17 0.20
C ARG A 103 -17.36 4.46 -0.99
N HIS A 104 -16.73 3.30 -0.77
CA HIS A 104 -16.27 2.45 -1.85
C HIS A 104 -17.48 1.76 -2.47
N ARG A 105 -17.75 2.04 -3.73
CA ARG A 105 -18.89 1.48 -4.48
C ARG A 105 -18.37 0.71 -5.69
N PRO A 106 -17.85 -0.52 -5.50
CA PRO A 106 -17.44 -1.36 -6.62
C PRO A 106 -18.67 -1.74 -7.47
N ALA A 107 -18.42 -2.31 -8.65
CA ALA A 107 -19.49 -2.89 -9.46
C ALA A 107 -20.18 -4.03 -8.69
N GLU A 108 -21.49 -4.18 -8.88
CA GLU A 108 -22.30 -5.24 -8.25
C GLU A 108 -22.06 -6.61 -8.92
N PRO A 109 -22.05 -7.73 -8.17
CA PRO A 109 -22.29 -7.83 -6.73
C PRO A 109 -21.08 -7.40 -5.88
N VAL A 110 -21.35 -6.79 -4.72
CA VAL A 110 -20.31 -6.53 -3.71
C VAL A 110 -19.68 -7.84 -3.23
N LEU A 111 -18.36 -7.91 -3.30
CA LEU A 111 -17.58 -9.05 -2.78
C LEU A 111 -17.49 -8.98 -1.25
N GLU A 112 -17.69 -10.11 -0.57
CA GLU A 112 -17.63 -10.20 0.90
C GLU A 112 -16.22 -9.96 1.45
N ASP A 113 -15.20 -10.48 0.77
CA ASP A 113 -13.79 -10.29 1.14
C ASP A 113 -12.95 -9.91 -0.10
N PRO A 114 -12.96 -8.62 -0.49
CA PRO A 114 -12.15 -8.14 -1.61
C PRO A 114 -10.65 -8.39 -1.34
N PHE A 115 -9.95 -8.93 -2.34
CA PHE A 115 -8.55 -9.37 -2.25
C PHE A 115 -8.25 -10.41 -1.15
N GLY A 116 -9.26 -11.05 -0.55
CA GLY A 116 -9.04 -12.06 0.50
C GLY A 116 -8.35 -11.51 1.76
N GLN A 117 -8.42 -10.20 2.02
CA GLN A 117 -7.65 -9.54 3.08
C GLN A 117 -8.12 -9.93 4.48
N PHE A 118 -9.38 -10.33 4.68
CA PHE A 118 -9.81 -10.86 5.97
C PHE A 118 -9.34 -12.30 6.21
N ALA A 119 -9.23 -13.10 5.15
CA ALA A 119 -8.71 -14.46 5.23
C ALA A 119 -7.19 -14.51 5.43
N TRP A 120 -6.47 -13.53 4.87
CA TRP A 120 -5.04 -13.28 5.06
C TRP A 120 -4.72 -12.87 6.50
#